data_AF-A0A7G6T5E2-F1
#
_entry.id   AF-A0A7G6T5E2-F1
#
_cell.length_a   1.000
_cell.length_b   1.000
_cell.length_c   1.000
_cell.angle_alpha   90.00
_cell.angle_beta   90.00
_cell.angle_gamma   90.00
#
_symmetry.space_group_name_H-M   'P 1'
#
loop_
_entity.id
_entity.type
_entity.pdbx_description
1 polymer ?
#
loop_
_entity_poly.entity_id
_entity_poly.type
_entity_poly.pdbx_seq_one_letter_code
_entity_poly.pdbx_strand_id
1 'polypeptide(L)'
;MRIIVHKPKCQGHARCSAQAPDIFKLDEEGYILPGDIEVAEGKHLLASRGTRSCPERALELDATPAARAESDVIQPRGRRV
;
A
#
# COMPACT_ATOMS: atom_id res chain seq x y z
N MET A 1 -0.52 -12.78 2.05
CA MET A 1 -0.25 -11.46 2.63
C MET A 1 -1.00 -10.44 1.80
N ARG A 2 -1.47 -9.36 2.41
CA ARG A 2 -2.20 -8.31 1.71
C ARG A 2 -1.43 -7.00 1.77
N ILE A 3 -1.50 -6.22 0.70
CA ILE A 3 -0.97 -4.86 0.66
C ILE A 3 -2.12 -3.89 0.60
N ILE A 4 -2.21 -3.00 1.59
CA ILE A 4 -3.19 -1.92 1.64
C ILE A 4 -2.65 -0.72 0.87
N VAL A 5 -3.44 -0.19 -0.05
CA VAL A 5 -3.04 0.91 -0.93
C VAL A 5 -3.68 2.22 -0.47
N HIS A 6 -2.85 3.12 0.04
CA HIS A 6 -3.22 4.47 0.42
C HIS A 6 -3.05 5.42 -0.77
N LYS A 7 -3.93 5.32 -1.78
CA LYS A 7 -3.86 6.12 -3.03
C LYS A 7 -3.65 7.63 -2.80
N PRO A 8 -4.27 8.30 -1.80
CA PRO A 8 -4.04 9.73 -1.54
C PRO A 8 -2.59 10.09 -1.18
N LYS A 9 -1.78 9.14 -0.72
CA LYS A 9 -0.35 9.34 -0.42
C LYS A 9 0.54 9.09 -1.64
N CYS A 10 0.03 8.50 -2.71
CA CYS A 10 0.85 8.16 -3.87
C CYS A 10 1.20 9.41 -4.67
N GLN A 11 2.49 9.61 -4.93
CA GLN A 11 3.03 10.75 -5.70
C GLN A 11 3.72 10.30 -7.01
N GLY A 12 3.34 9.16 -7.58
CA GLY A 12 3.82 8.75 -8.91
C GLY A 12 5.30 8.33 -9.02
N HIS A 13 5.99 8.03 -7.91
CA HIS A 13 7.42 7.66 -7.95
C HIS A 13 7.75 6.34 -8.68
N ALA A 14 6.76 5.49 -8.97
CA ALA A 14 6.88 4.19 -9.64
C ALA A 14 7.87 3.16 -9.04
N ARG A 15 8.49 3.44 -7.89
CA ARG A 15 9.50 2.57 -7.25
C ARG A 15 8.96 1.19 -6.87
N CYS A 16 7.70 1.10 -6.46
CA CYS A 16 7.05 -0.17 -6.16
C CYS A 16 6.95 -1.07 -7.40
N SER A 17 6.51 -0.50 -8.53
CA SER A 17 6.45 -1.22 -9.80
C SER A 17 7.84 -1.58 -10.34
N ALA A 18 8.84 -0.70 -10.18
CA ALA A 18 10.22 -1.03 -10.53
C ALA A 18 10.79 -2.23 -9.73
N GLN A 19 10.38 -2.41 -8.48
CA GLN A 19 10.78 -3.55 -7.65
C GLN A 19 9.99 -4.83 -7.95
N ALA A 20 8.70 -4.71 -8.23
CA ALA A 20 7.82 -5.84 -8.48
C ALA A 20 6.69 -5.46 -9.47
N PRO A 21 7.00 -5.40 -10.78
CA PRO A 21 6.06 -4.92 -11.81
C PRO A 21 4.86 -5.85 -11.99
N ASP A 22 5.01 -7.11 -11.60
CA ASP A 22 3.93 -8.10 -11.59
C ASP A 22 2.90 -7.85 -10.49
N ILE A 23 3.28 -7.19 -9.40
CA ILE A 23 2.46 -6.99 -8.21
C ILE A 23 1.85 -5.59 -8.22
N PHE A 24 2.68 -4.57 -8.47
CA PHE A 24 2.26 -3.17 -8.43
C PHE A 24 2.00 -2.66 -9.84
N LYS A 25 0.72 -2.63 -10.20
CA LYS A 25 0.24 -2.05 -11.46
C LYS A 25 0.03 -0.56 -11.29
N LEU A 26 0.54 0.20 -12.24
CA LEU A 26 0.40 1.64 -12.30
C LEU A 26 -0.59 2.01 -13.41
N ASP A 27 -1.25 3.16 -13.26
CA ASP A 27 -1.93 3.83 -14.36
C ASP A 27 -0.93 4.49 -15.33
N GLU A 28 -1.45 5.09 -16.41
CA GLU A 28 -0.64 5.74 -17.44
C GLU A 28 0.13 6.95 -16.92
N GLU A 29 -0.31 7.54 -15.81
CA GLU A 29 0.34 8.67 -15.14
C GLU A 29 1.40 8.22 -14.11
N GLY A 30 1.58 6.91 -13.92
CA GLY A 30 2.60 6.33 -13.04
C GLY A 30 2.17 6.21 -11.57
N TYR A 31 0.89 6.40 -11.25
CA TYR A 31 0.38 6.19 -9.90
C TYR A 31 -0.10 4.76 -9.71
N ILE A 32 -0.03 4.27 -8.47
CA ILE A 32 -0.57 2.95 -8.12
C ILE A 32 -2.07 2.88 -8.37
N LEU A 33 -2.56 1.77 -8.93
CA LEU A 33 -4.01 1.55 -9.03
C LEU A 33 -4.66 1.43 -7.63
N PRO A 34 -5.90 1.90 -7.45
CA PRO A 34 -6.61 1.76 -6.18
C PRO A 34 -7.01 0.31 -5.91
N GLY A 35 -7.17 -0.02 -4.63
CA GLY A 35 -7.58 -1.34 -4.16
C GLY A 35 -6.44 -2.12 -3.52
N ASP A 36 -6.79 -2.95 -2.54
CA ASP A 36 -5.84 -3.80 -1.85
C ASP A 36 -5.30 -4.90 -2.78
N ILE A 37 -4.04 -5.28 -2.59
CA ILE A 37 -3.36 -6.27 -3.42
C ILE A 37 -3.16 -7.55 -2.61
N GLU A 38 -3.81 -8.64 -3.04
CA GLU A 38 -3.54 -9.98 -2.54
C GLU A 38 -2.28 -10.55 -3.22
N VAL A 39 -1.32 -11.01 -2.41
CA VAL A 39 -0.04 -11.49 -2.91
C VAL A 39 0.11 -12.98 -2.65
N ALA A 40 0.38 -13.72 -3.74
CA ALA A 40 0.72 -15.14 -3.71
C ALA A 40 2.00 -15.41 -2.90
N GLU A 41 2.06 -16.56 -2.23
CA GLU A 41 3.12 -16.93 -1.29
C GLU A 41 4.54 -16.81 -1.86
N GLY A 42 4.75 -17.26 -3.10
CA GLY A 42 6.05 -17.15 -3.77
C GLY A 42 6.50 -15.72 -4.10
N LYS A 43 5.64 -14.71 -3.96
CA LYS A 43 5.95 -13.29 -4.26
C LYS A 43 6.01 -12.41 -3.02
N HIS A 44 5.91 -12.97 -1.81
CA HIS A 44 5.86 -12.20 -0.56
C HIS A 44 7.10 -11.33 -0.32
N LEU A 45 8.29 -11.84 -0.66
CA LEU A 45 9.54 -11.08 -0.53
C LEU A 45 9.57 -9.87 -1.49
N LEU A 46 9.13 -10.06 -2.74
CA LEU A 46 9.06 -8.98 -3.73
C LEU A 46 8.02 -7.92 -3.35
N ALA A 47 6.85 -8.36 -2.88
CA ALA A 47 5.83 -7.47 -2.32
C ALA A 47 6.37 -6.65 -1.16
N SER A 48 7.03 -7.27 -0.18
CA SER A 48 7.61 -6.58 0.96
C SER A 48 8.67 -5.54 0.55
N ARG A 49 9.55 -5.88 -0.39
CA ARG A 49 10.55 -4.96 -0.94
C ARG A 49 9.91 -3.80 -1.69
N GLY A 50 8.94 -4.08 -2.56
CA GLY A 50 8.22 -3.06 -3.32
C GLY A 50 7.44 -2.11 -2.42
N THR A 51 6.76 -2.62 -1.40
CA THR A 51 6.08 -1.80 -0.39
C THR A 51 7.05 -0.87 0.35
N ARG A 52 8.17 -1.39 0.84
CA ARG A 52 9.21 -0.61 1.55
C ARG A 52 9.95 0.39 0.65
N SER A 53 9.88 0.22 -0.67
CA SER A 53 10.52 1.14 -1.62
C SER A 53 9.78 2.46 -1.77
N CYS A 54 8.52 2.55 -1.34
CA CYS A 54 7.70 3.74 -1.46
C CYS A 54 8.16 4.84 -0.47
N PRO A 55 8.64 6.01 -0.95
CA PRO A 55 9.09 7.09 -0.07
C PRO A 55 7.93 7.70 0.73
N GLU A 56 6.74 7.72 0.13
CA GLU A 56 5.52 8.32 0.70
C GLU A 56 4.79 7.40 1.69
N ARG A 57 5.25 6.16 1.86
CA ARG A 57 4.55 5.12 2.63
C ARG A 57 3.08 4.97 2.19
N ALA A 58 2.84 5.02 0.88
CA ALA A 58 1.52 4.83 0.29
C ALA A 58 1.08 3.35 0.25
N LEU A 59 1.96 2.43 0.64
CA LEU A 59 1.73 0.99 0.65
C LEU A 59 1.99 0.46 2.05
N GLU A 60 1.08 -0.35 2.56
CA GLU A 60 1.17 -0.96 3.90
C GLU A 60 1.03 -2.47 3.80
N LEU A 61 1.86 -3.20 4.55
CA LEU A 61 1.76 -4.66 4.60
C LEU A 61 0.82 -5.07 5.73
N ASP A 62 -0.30 -5.68 5.38
CA ASP A 62 -1.13 -6.39 6.34
C ASP A 62 -0.66 -7.85 6.41
N ALA A 63 0.14 -8.13 7.43
CA ALA A 63 0.64 -9.47 7.75
C ALA A 63 -0.40 -10.33 8.49
N THR A 64 -1.59 -9.79 8.75
CA THR A 64 -2.61 -10.44 9.56
C THR A 64 -3.69 -11.03 8.65
N PRO A 65 -4.00 -12.34 8.70
CA PRO A 65 -5.27 -12.80 8.17
C PRO A 65 -6.37 -12.27 9.11
N ALA A 66 -7.15 -11.30 8.62
CA ALA A 66 -8.44 -10.89 9.20
C ALA A 66 -8.47 -10.22 10.60
N ALA A 67 -7.65 -9.19 10.88
CA ALA A 67 -7.87 -8.38 12.11
C ALA A 67 -7.29 -6.95 12.07
N ARG A 68 -7.55 -6.14 11.03
CA ARG A 68 -7.27 -4.68 11.10
C ARG A 68 -8.32 -3.79 10.41
N ALA A 69 -9.58 -4.20 10.40
CA ALA A 69 -10.67 -3.37 9.89
C ALA A 69 -11.21 -2.37 10.94
N GLU A 70 -10.38 -1.78 11.82
CA GLU A 70 -10.89 -0.93 12.92
C GLU A 70 -10.05 0.33 13.26
N SER A 71 -8.90 0.62 12.62
CA SER A 71 -8.01 1.68 13.11
C SER A 71 -8.06 3.04 12.41
N ASP A 72 -8.75 3.22 11.27
CA ASP A 72 -8.70 4.49 10.51
C ASP A 72 -9.99 5.32 10.54
N VAL A 73 -11.01 4.92 11.32
CA VAL A 73 -12.26 5.69 11.49
C VAL A 73 -12.35 6.38 12.86
N ILE A 74 -11.27 6.57 13.61
CA ILE A 74 -11.30 7.47 14.78
C ILE A 74 -9.99 8.29 14.88
N GLN A 75 -9.92 9.43 14.18
CA GLN A 75 -9.43 10.72 14.71
C GLN A 75 -9.47 11.82 13.63
N PRO A 76 -9.97 13.03 13.95
CA PRO A 76 -9.37 13.86 14.99
C PRO A 76 -10.34 14.30 16.09
N ARG A 77 -9.85 14.22 17.33
CA ARG A 77 -10.44 14.92 18.47
C ARG A 77 -10.30 16.42 18.24
N GLY A 78 -11.38 17.07 17.86
CA GLY A 78 -11.50 18.53 17.96
C GLY A 78 -11.39 18.95 19.43
N ARG A 79 -10.24 19.53 19.78
CA ARG A 79 -10.03 20.19 21.07
C ARG A 79 -10.89 21.47 21.07
N ARG A 80 -12.04 21.43 21.75
CA ARG A 80 -12.81 22.65 22.06
C ARG A 80 -11.92 23.58 22.89
N VAL A 81 -11.78 24.82 22.42
CA VAL A 81 -11.25 25.98 23.18
C VAL A 81 -12.14 26.26 24.37
#